data_AF-A0A0F9AUN0-F1
#
_entry.id   AF-A0A0F9AUN0-F1
#
_cell.length_a   1.000
_cell.length_b   1.000
_cell.length_c   1.000
_cell.angle_alpha   90.00
_cell.angle_beta   90.00
_cell.angle_gamma   90.00
#
_symmetry.space_group_name_H-M   'P 1'
#
loop_
_entity.id
_entity.type
_entity.pdbx_description
1 polymer ?
#
loop_
_entity_poly.entity_id
_entity_poly.type
_entity_poly.pdbx_seq_one_letter_code
_entity_poly.pdbx_strand_id
1 'polypeptide(L)' 'MAEDARVEARRRELLAKGYPERVVQLGMTWAVNSAEGQAAYFAKDDLKKKAEFQAQFLSRYLEDASTWVKTMAE' A
#
# COMPACT_ATOMS: atom_id res chain seq x y z
N MET A 1 -6.99 -0.85 -14.27
CA MET A 1 -5.66 -0.42 -13.78
C MET A 1 -4.99 -1.66 -13.25
N ALA A 2 -3.78 -1.99 -13.72
CA ALA A 2 -3.05 -3.13 -13.16
C ALA A 2 -2.72 -2.78 -11.70
N GLU A 3 -3.08 -3.67 -10.77
CA GLU A 3 -2.65 -3.55 -9.37
C GLU A 3 -1.11 -3.56 -9.35
N ASP A 4 -0.50 -2.66 -8.57
CA ASP A 4 0.97 -2.60 -8.50
C ASP A 4 1.48 -3.96 -7.99
N ALA A 5 2.41 -4.57 -8.71
CA ALA A 5 2.88 -5.94 -8.42
C ALA A 5 3.40 -6.10 -6.98
N ARG A 6 3.85 -5.00 -6.35
CA ARG A 6 4.27 -4.99 -4.94
C ARG A 6 3.10 -5.16 -3.98
N VAL A 7 1.94 -4.59 -4.29
CA VAL A 7 0.69 -4.72 -3.51
C VAL A 7 0.21 -6.16 -3.58
N GLU A 8 0.15 -6.75 -4.78
CA GLU A 8 -0.23 -8.15 -4.96
C GLU A 8 0.70 -9.10 -4.21
N ALA A 9 2.03 -8.89 -4.33
CA ALA A 9 3.02 -9.71 -3.65
C ALA A 9 2.84 -9.64 -2.12
N ARG A 10 2.66 -8.44 -1.56
CA ARG A 10 2.49 -8.27 -0.11
C ARG A 10 1.16 -8.83 0.38
N ARG A 11 0.08 -8.66 -0.39
CA ARG A 11 -1.23 -9.24 -0.11
C ARG A 11 -1.14 -10.77 -0.02
N ARG A 12 -0.52 -11.41 -1.02
CA ARG A 12 -0.34 -12.87 -1.05
C ARG A 12 0.49 -13.35 0.13
N GLU A 13 1.57 -12.65 0.48
CA GLU A 13 2.41 -12.97 1.63
C GLU A 13 1.62 -12.95 2.95
N LEU A 14 0.82 -11.91 3.19
CA LEU A 14 0.04 -11.77 4.42
C LEU A 14 -1.09 -12.81 4.50
N LEU A 15 -1.76 -13.10 3.38
CA LEU A 15 -2.76 -14.17 3.32
C LEU A 15 -2.13 -15.54 3.59
N ALA A 16 -0.94 -15.82 3.03
CA ALA A 16 -0.22 -17.07 3.25
C ALA A 16 0.23 -17.25 4.72
N LYS A 17 0.40 -16.14 5.45
CA LYS A 17 0.68 -16.14 6.90
C LYS A 17 -0.57 -16.37 7.77
N GLY A 18 -1.75 -16.48 7.16
CA GLY A 18 -3.01 -16.74 7.85
C GLY A 18 -3.71 -15.49 8.38
N TYR A 19 -3.29 -14.28 8.00
CA TYR A 19 -3.99 -13.07 8.40
C TYR A 19 -5.39 -12.98 7.74
N PRO A 20 -6.42 -12.46 8.44
CA PRO A 20 -7.77 -12.38 7.90
C PRO A 20 -7.83 -11.55 6.61
N GLU A 21 -8.47 -12.08 5.56
CA GLU A 21 -8.51 -11.43 4.24
C GLU A 21 -9.03 -9.98 4.30
N ARG A 22 -10.07 -9.74 5.11
CA ARG A 22 -10.64 -8.40 5.30
C ARG A 22 -9.60 -7.41 5.84
N VAL A 23 -8.79 -7.82 6.82
CA VAL A 23 -7.76 -6.98 7.44
C VAL A 23 -6.63 -6.72 6.45
N VAL A 24 -6.19 -7.75 5.73
CA VAL A 24 -5.18 -7.61 4.67
C VAL A 24 -5.66 -6.64 3.58
N GLN A 25 -6.90 -6.79 3.10
CA GLN A 25 -7.47 -5.92 2.07
C GLN A 25 -7.55 -4.46 2.53
N LEU A 26 -7.94 -4.21 3.79
CA LEU A 26 -7.98 -2.87 4.37
C LEU A 26 -6.57 -2.27 4.44
N GLY A 27 -5.57 -3.04 4.90
CA GLY A 27 -4.19 -2.58 4.98
C GLY A 27 -3.61 -2.22 3.60
N MET A 28 -3.85 -3.06 2.59
CA MET A 28 -3.37 -2.80 1.23
C MET A 28 -4.05 -1.58 0.61
N THR A 29 -5.37 -1.46 0.77
CA THR A 29 -6.14 -0.29 0.31
C THR A 29 -5.64 0.99 0.97
N TRP A 30 -5.41 0.96 2.28
CA TRP A 30 -4.87 2.10 3.01
C TRP A 30 -3.50 2.50 2.47
N ALA A 31 -2.58 1.54 2.26
CA ALA A 31 -1.25 1.83 1.76
C ALA A 31 -1.25 2.52 0.39
N VAL A 32 -2.09 2.04 -0.53
CA VAL A 32 -2.24 2.61 -1.87
C VAL A 32 -2.78 4.04 -1.79
N ASN A 33 -3.88 4.25 -1.07
CA ASN A 33 -4.51 5.56 -0.92
C ASN A 33 -3.58 6.57 -0.23
N SER A 34 -2.82 6.15 0.78
CA SER A 34 -1.84 7.00 1.46
C SER A 34 -0.69 7.40 0.53
N ALA A 35 -0.17 6.46 -0.27
CA ALA A 35 0.86 6.75 -1.27
C ALA A 35 0.35 7.73 -2.34
N GLU A 36 -0.87 7.54 -2.84
CA GLU A 36 -1.51 8.43 -3.81
C GLU A 36 -1.74 9.83 -3.25
N GLY A 37 -2.25 9.93 -2.02
CA GLY A 37 -2.49 11.21 -1.34
C GLY A 37 -1.19 11.98 -1.11
N GLN A 38 -0.14 11.28 -0.66
CA GLN A 38 1.16 11.90 -0.42
C GLN A 38 1.82 12.34 -1.74
N ALA A 39 1.76 11.51 -2.79
CA ALA A 39 2.24 11.89 -4.11
C ALA A 39 1.52 13.10 -4.69
N ALA A 40 0.19 13.16 -4.54
CA ALA A 40 -0.62 14.30 -4.97
C ALA A 40 -0.25 15.60 -4.24
N TYR A 41 0.16 15.50 -2.97
CA TYR A 41 0.62 16.65 -2.19
C TYR A 41 1.96 17.21 -2.70
N PHE A 42 2.93 16.34 -3.00
CA PHE A 42 4.28 16.76 -3.43
C PHE A 42 4.40 17.08 -4.93
N ALA A 43 3.52 16.53 -5.77
CA ALA A 43 3.56 16.71 -7.23
C ALA A 43 2.14 16.89 -7.80
N LYS A 44 1.48 17.96 -7.36
CA LYS A 44 0.08 18.26 -7.74
C LYS A 44 -0.10 18.43 -9.26
N ASP A 45 0.81 19.16 -9.90
CA ASP A 45 0.70 19.54 -11.32
C ASP A 45 1.64 18.74 -12.24
N ASP A 46 2.47 17.85 -11.68
CA ASP A 46 3.45 17.04 -12.43
C ASP A 46 3.12 15.55 -12.31
N LEU A 47 2.38 15.03 -13.31
CA LEU A 47 1.90 13.65 -13.33
C LEU A 47 3.03 12.61 -13.32
N LYS A 48 4.19 12.93 -13.92
CA LYS A 48 5.33 12.01 -13.93
C LYS A 48 5.94 11.92 -12.54
N LYS A 49 6.22 13.06 -11.92
CA LYS A 49 6.70 13.11 -10.53
C LYS A 49 5.70 12.50 -9.57
N LYS A 50 4.40 12.68 -9.79
CA LYS A 50 3.36 12.05 -8.98
C LYS A 50 3.47 10.52 -9.03
N ALA A 51 3.60 9.94 -10.21
CA ALA A 51 3.77 8.48 -10.34
C ALA A 51 5.07 7.99 -9.66
N GLU A 52 6.17 8.73 -9.81
CA GLU A 52 7.45 8.41 -9.15
C GLU A 52 7.33 8.49 -7.62
N PHE A 53 6.77 9.58 -7.09
CA PHE A 53 6.55 9.75 -5.65
C PHE A 53 5.60 8.70 -5.09
N GLN A 54 4.51 8.40 -5.80
CA GLN A 54 3.58 7.35 -5.38
C GLN A 54 4.32 6.02 -5.27
N ALA A 55 5.14 5.67 -6.27
CA ALA A 55 5.93 4.44 -6.23
C ALA A 55 6.93 4.42 -5.08
N GLN A 56 7.55 5.56 -4.73
CA GLN A 56 8.46 5.68 -3.59
C GLN A 56 7.73 5.53 -2.25
N PHE A 57 6.61 6.24 -2.06
CA PHE A 57 5.82 6.20 -0.83
C PHE A 57 5.14 4.85 -0.61
N LEU A 58 4.70 4.19 -1.70
CA LEU A 58 4.00 2.91 -1.63
C LEU A 58 4.81 1.84 -0.91
N SER A 59 6.12 1.75 -1.16
CA SER A 59 6.97 0.77 -0.48
C SER A 59 6.93 0.93 1.04
N ARG A 60 7.06 2.17 1.53
CA ARG A 60 7.00 2.48 2.97
C ARG A 60 5.62 2.19 3.55
N TYR A 61 4.55 2.62 2.87
CA TYR A 61 3.19 2.39 3.35
C TYR A 61 2.79 0.91 3.33
N LEU A 62 3.34 0.09 2.43
CA LEU A 62 3.14 -1.36 2.45
C LEU A 62 3.78 -2.01 3.69
N GLU A 63 4.92 -1.50 4.16
CA GLU A 63 5.54 -1.94 5.42
C GLU A 63 4.70 -1.53 6.63
N ASP A 64 4.26 -0.28 6.69
CA ASP A 64 3.39 0.22 7.75
C ASP A 64 2.05 -0.55 7.79
N ALA A 65 1.44 -0.80 6.62
CA ALA A 65 0.24 -1.61 6.50
C ALA A 65 0.46 -3.04 6.99
N SER A 66 1.63 -3.63 6.73
CA SER A 66 1.95 -4.97 7.22
C SER A 66 2.02 -5.02 8.75
N THR A 67 2.57 -3.97 9.37
CA THR A 67 2.59 -3.84 10.83
C THR A 67 1.18 -3.69 11.38
N TRP A 68 0.36 -2.83 10.77
CA TRP A 68 -1.03 -2.63 11.18
C TRP A 68 -1.88 -3.90 11.05
N VAL A 69 -1.72 -4.64 9.95
CA VAL A 69 -2.41 -5.92 9.72
C VAL A 69 -2.07 -6.94 10.82
N LYS A 70 -0.81 -6.99 11.26
CA LYS A 70 -0.40 -7.87 12.36
C LYS A 70 -1.10 -7.48 13.65
N THR A 71 -1.03 -6.20 14.03
CA THR A 71 -1.63 -5.70 15.27
C THR A 71 -3.16 -5.85 15.29
N MET A 72 -3.83 -5.72 14.14
CA MET A 72 -5.28 -5.88 14.02
C MET A 72 -5.75 -7.34 13.97
N ALA A 73 -4.82 -8.29 13.79
CA ALA A 73 -5.11 -9.71 13.72
C ALA A 73 -4.77 -10.46 15.02
N GLU A 74 -4.10 -9.79 15.97
CA GLU A 74 -3.93 -10.22 17.36
C GLU A 74 -5.20 -9.96 18.18
#